data_AF-J5JHW2-F1
#
_entry.id   AF-J5JHW2-F1
#
_cell.length_a   1.000
_cell.length_b   1.000
_cell.length_c   1.000
_cell.angle_alpha   90.00
_cell.angle_beta   90.00
_cell.angle_gamma   90.00
#
_symmetry.space_group_name_H-M   'P 1'
#
loop_
_entity.id
_entity.type
_entity.pdbx_description
1 polymer ?
#
loop_
_entity_poly.entity_id
_entity_poly.type
_entity_poly.pdbx_seq_one_letter_code
_entity_poly.pdbx_strand_id
1 'polypeptide(L)'
;MDKAVRVSWHRLIKGPCDPPEVEAMQYVAAHTSIPIPKVHKIHTTESGFIYIEMEYVQGHTLSWALPELSAGDKARIFGQLRRHVEELRSLPPPSPGLVSSAFGNPAHDGRIGGRFFGPMSVDSFQELARGRLVMEDVPLLGEEVRQVHTSRYETVFTHADLAARNIIVRGGDIAAIIDWAYAGWYPVYWEFTKAHYVILEEDWVDNVRTAIPPYDLELTAEEILWTRLPEPGTAMTSSFRGKVNIHPGSYPSATWLEARLKSQANDLWSCLAGYRRSAGSHISLRHRRLSDAFSLQSAAELIPPLAKSNSMAQLVTLTLYHRGNLSQGRMRSVFGHKAYHWGVLIVPKVKRPGRVAHAFEATDISEIDPVTFRMDNPSMDWHFRARLNVDPELSQKLLGQLVVGEIPEGVTPEELKIFFEAVPLPVRNTDPQQGCVTWSVNALRALQERGWAWDFDLDVFRDDALAYADDRNKNDHATEPKLKYYLEDKRCQSDDGVDEADK
;
A
#
# COMPACT_ATOMS: atom_id res chain seq x y z
N MET A 1 0.93 -13.29 0.74
CA MET A 1 1.82 -14.30 0.12
C MET A 1 3.23 -13.82 0.31
N ASP A 2 4.08 -14.61 0.96
CA ASP A 2 5.48 -14.24 1.14
C ASP A 2 6.16 -14.14 -0.22
N LYS A 3 6.67 -12.96 -0.53
CA LYS A 3 7.38 -12.67 -1.79
C LYS A 3 8.75 -13.35 -1.87
N ALA A 4 9.11 -14.25 -0.96
CA ALA A 4 10.44 -14.86 -0.90
C ALA A 4 10.40 -16.31 -0.40
N VAL A 5 11.17 -17.19 -1.05
CA VAL A 5 11.31 -18.60 -0.70
C VAL A 5 12.79 -18.96 -0.60
N ARG A 6 13.20 -19.49 0.55
CA ARG A 6 14.53 -20.07 0.72
C ARG A 6 14.59 -21.42 0.00
N VAL A 7 15.50 -21.54 -0.98
CA VAL A 7 15.63 -22.75 -1.82
C VAL A 7 16.85 -23.59 -1.46
N SER A 8 17.78 -23.07 -0.65
CA SER A 8 18.88 -23.85 -0.07
C SER A 8 19.46 -23.15 1.17
N TRP A 9 20.50 -23.74 1.76
CA TRP A 9 21.23 -23.14 2.87
C TRP A 9 21.77 -21.74 2.57
N HIS A 10 22.09 -21.46 1.30
CA HIS A 10 22.75 -20.22 0.85
C HIS A 10 22.00 -19.51 -0.28
N ARG A 11 20.75 -19.90 -0.62
CA ARG A 11 19.96 -19.26 -1.70
C ARG A 11 18.53 -18.99 -1.32
N LEU A 12 18.04 -17.88 -1.84
CA LEU A 12 16.67 -17.41 -1.74
C LEU A 12 16.19 -16.95 -3.13
N ILE A 13 14.92 -17.19 -3.43
CA ILE A 13 14.26 -16.64 -4.60
C ILE A 13 13.19 -15.66 -4.12
N LYS A 14 13.28 -14.40 -4.55
CA LYS A 14 12.27 -13.37 -4.31
C LYS A 14 11.44 -13.13 -5.57
N GLY A 15 10.14 -13.01 -5.44
CA GLY A 15 9.27 -12.51 -6.50
C GLY A 15 7.77 -12.71 -6.24
N PRO A 16 6.91 -12.15 -7.11
CA PRO A 16 7.30 -11.31 -8.25
C PRO A 16 7.90 -9.97 -7.77
N CYS A 17 8.99 -9.57 -8.44
CA CYS A 17 9.71 -8.33 -8.19
C CYS A 17 9.40 -7.31 -9.28
N ASP A 18 9.52 -6.04 -8.91
CA ASP A 18 9.52 -4.97 -9.88
C ASP A 18 10.93 -4.71 -10.41
N PRO A 19 11.05 -4.28 -11.67
CA PRO A 19 12.31 -3.99 -12.32
C PRO A 19 13.25 -3.03 -11.57
N PRO A 20 12.77 -1.95 -10.92
CA PRO A 20 13.64 -1.07 -10.13
C PRO A 20 14.46 -1.82 -9.07
N GLU A 21 13.95 -2.92 -8.51
CA GLU A 21 14.70 -3.73 -7.55
C GLU A 21 15.96 -4.33 -8.18
N VAL A 22 15.82 -4.90 -9.38
CA VAL A 22 16.93 -5.51 -10.13
C VAL A 22 17.96 -4.44 -10.50
N GLU A 23 17.50 -3.30 -11.00
CA GLU A 23 18.37 -2.19 -11.38
C GLU A 23 19.17 -1.68 -10.19
N ALA A 24 18.51 -1.44 -9.05
CA ALA A 24 19.14 -0.95 -7.85
C ALA A 24 20.17 -1.92 -7.30
N MET A 25 19.84 -3.22 -7.18
CA MET A 25 20.80 -4.22 -6.71
C MET A 25 22.04 -4.31 -7.61
N GLN A 26 21.86 -4.27 -8.93
CA GLN A 26 22.99 -4.27 -9.87
C GLN A 26 23.83 -3.00 -9.76
N TYR A 27 23.18 -1.85 -9.65
CA TYR A 27 23.85 -0.56 -9.54
C TYR A 27 24.65 -0.45 -8.24
N VAL A 28 24.05 -0.78 -7.11
CA VAL A 28 24.71 -0.72 -5.78
C VAL A 28 25.89 -1.69 -5.73
N ALA A 29 25.72 -2.96 -6.16
CA ALA A 29 26.83 -3.93 -6.18
C ALA A 29 28.03 -3.50 -7.03
N ALA A 30 27.79 -2.68 -8.07
CA ALA A 30 28.84 -2.24 -8.98
C ALA A 30 29.56 -0.96 -8.52
N HIS A 31 28.92 -0.13 -7.68
CA HIS A 31 29.40 1.22 -7.38
C HIS A 31 29.67 1.47 -5.90
N THR A 32 29.33 0.53 -5.00
CA THR A 32 29.54 0.70 -3.56
C THR A 32 30.14 -0.56 -2.92
N SER A 33 30.59 -0.39 -1.67
CA SER A 33 31.04 -1.43 -0.76
C SER A 33 29.92 -1.95 0.15
N ILE A 34 28.68 -1.48 -0.05
CA ILE A 34 27.54 -1.82 0.80
C ILE A 34 27.25 -3.31 0.68
N PRO A 35 27.14 -4.03 1.81
CA PRO A 35 26.80 -5.43 1.76
C PRO A 35 25.34 -5.58 1.33
N ILE A 36 25.13 -6.22 0.18
CA ILE A 36 23.79 -6.58 -0.33
C ILE A 36 23.79 -8.06 -0.75
N PRO A 37 22.62 -8.73 -0.79
CA PRO A 37 22.55 -10.11 -1.27
C PRO A 37 23.09 -10.23 -2.70
N LYS A 38 24.03 -11.14 -2.91
CA LYS A 38 24.57 -11.38 -4.26
C LYS A 38 23.48 -11.95 -5.17
N VAL A 39 23.15 -11.23 -6.25
CA VAL A 39 22.27 -11.74 -7.30
C VAL A 39 22.97 -12.85 -8.07
N HIS A 40 22.37 -14.04 -8.11
CA HIS A 40 22.88 -15.19 -8.86
C HIS A 40 22.23 -15.27 -10.24
N LYS A 41 20.92 -15.08 -10.31
CA LYS A 41 20.16 -15.19 -11.55
C LYS A 41 18.85 -14.41 -11.47
N ILE A 42 18.42 -13.90 -12.62
CA ILE A 42 17.10 -13.30 -12.79
C ILE A 42 16.30 -14.23 -13.69
N HIS A 43 15.09 -14.58 -13.26
CA HIS A 43 14.16 -15.43 -14.01
C HIS A 43 12.97 -14.58 -14.42
N THR A 44 12.55 -14.70 -15.68
CA THR A 44 11.37 -14.02 -16.21
C THR A 44 10.41 -15.05 -16.76
N THR A 45 9.16 -15.02 -16.29
CA THR A 45 8.11 -15.92 -16.79
C THR A 45 7.63 -15.48 -18.17
N GLU A 46 6.92 -16.36 -18.89
CA GLU A 46 6.25 -16.00 -20.16
C GLU A 46 5.25 -14.85 -19.98
N SER A 47 4.64 -14.75 -18.80
CA SER A 47 3.75 -13.65 -18.38
C SER A 47 4.47 -12.37 -17.96
N GLY A 48 5.80 -12.33 -18.00
CA GLY A 48 6.60 -11.14 -17.71
C GLY A 48 6.92 -10.88 -16.24
N PHE A 49 6.56 -11.78 -15.32
CA PHE A 49 6.92 -11.66 -13.90
C PHE A 49 8.40 -11.92 -13.69
N ILE A 50 9.02 -11.12 -12.82
CA ILE A 50 10.45 -11.19 -12.52
C ILE A 50 10.66 -11.87 -11.16
N TYR A 51 11.60 -12.80 -11.11
CA TYR A 51 12.05 -13.45 -9.88
C TYR A 51 13.57 -13.33 -9.77
N ILE A 52 14.04 -12.94 -8.60
CA ILE A 52 15.46 -12.75 -8.30
C ILE A 52 15.94 -13.94 -7.47
N GLU A 53 16.81 -14.76 -8.03
CA GLU A 53 17.56 -15.76 -7.29
C GLU A 53 18.85 -15.12 -6.76
N MET A 54 19.00 -15.09 -5.44
CA MET A 54 20.07 -14.40 -4.75
C MET A 54 20.56 -15.15 -3.51
N GLU A 55 21.66 -14.66 -2.96
CA GLU A 55 22.23 -15.16 -1.71
C GLU A 55 21.23 -15.07 -0.55
N TYR A 56 21.12 -16.14 0.23
CA TYR A 56 20.49 -16.09 1.54
C TYR A 56 21.54 -15.68 2.57
N VAL A 57 21.45 -14.43 3.03
CA VAL A 57 22.39 -13.86 4.02
C VAL A 57 22.01 -14.33 5.43
N GLN A 58 22.95 -14.99 6.11
CA GLN A 58 22.75 -15.46 7.48
C GLN A 58 22.84 -14.31 8.48
N GLY A 59 21.86 -14.21 9.39
CA GLY A 59 21.81 -13.23 10.47
C GLY A 59 20.38 -13.03 10.95
N HIS A 60 20.19 -12.07 11.85
CA HIS A 60 18.87 -11.61 12.27
C HIS A 60 18.58 -10.25 11.62
N THR A 61 17.31 -9.93 11.39
CA THR A 61 16.96 -8.55 11.04
C THR A 61 17.31 -7.65 12.22
N LEU A 62 17.67 -6.39 11.94
CA LEU A 62 17.94 -5.41 12.98
C LEU A 62 16.67 -5.20 13.81
N SER A 63 15.49 -5.19 13.20
CA SER A 63 14.20 -5.11 13.91
C SER A 63 14.07 -6.17 15.02
N TRP A 64 14.50 -7.41 14.77
CA TRP A 64 14.49 -8.47 15.77
C TRP A 64 15.58 -8.27 16.85
N ALA A 65 16.78 -7.85 16.45
CA ALA A 65 17.90 -7.73 17.37
C ALA A 65 17.87 -6.45 18.23
N LEU A 66 17.29 -5.36 17.70
CA LEU A 66 17.41 -4.00 18.21
C LEU A 66 17.05 -3.85 19.70
N PRO A 67 15.97 -4.49 20.22
CA PRO A 67 15.61 -4.39 21.63
C PRO A 67 16.66 -4.96 22.58
N GLU A 68 17.44 -5.97 22.14
CA GLU A 68 18.42 -6.67 22.97
C GLU A 68 19.84 -6.10 22.86
N LEU A 69 20.09 -5.21 21.89
CA LEU A 69 21.41 -4.65 21.66
C LEU A 69 21.83 -3.68 22.78
N SER A 70 23.10 -3.78 23.18
CA SER A 70 23.72 -2.79 24.06
C SER A 70 23.82 -1.42 23.38
N ALA A 71 23.91 -0.34 24.16
CA ALA A 71 24.13 0.99 23.61
C ALA A 71 25.38 1.08 22.71
N GLY A 72 26.44 0.34 23.05
CA GLY A 72 27.66 0.26 22.25
C GLY A 72 27.46 -0.45 20.90
N ASP A 73 26.68 -1.54 20.88
CA ASP A 73 26.35 -2.24 19.64
C ASP A 73 25.41 -1.44 18.75
N LYS A 74 24.42 -0.75 19.34
CA LYS A 74 23.58 0.22 18.61
C LYS A 74 24.46 1.28 17.96
N ALA A 75 25.32 1.96 18.72
CA ALA A 75 26.23 2.97 18.18
C ALA A 75 27.13 2.44 17.04
N ARG A 76 27.62 1.19 17.17
CA ARG A 76 28.42 0.54 16.14
C ARG A 76 27.62 0.25 14.86
N ILE A 77 26.41 -0.28 14.97
CA ILE A 77 25.54 -0.61 13.83
C ILE A 77 25.06 0.66 13.12
N PHE A 78 24.57 1.66 13.86
CA PHE A 78 24.13 2.93 13.26
C PHE A 78 25.31 3.73 12.70
N GLY A 79 26.52 3.59 13.26
CA GLY A 79 27.75 4.12 12.65
C GLY A 79 28.13 3.42 11.33
N GLN A 80 27.84 2.13 11.18
CA GLN A 80 27.97 1.43 9.88
C GLN A 80 26.90 1.91 8.90
N LEU A 81 25.66 1.99 9.34
CA LEU A 81 24.54 2.47 8.53
C LEU A 81 24.80 3.87 7.98
N ARG A 82 25.31 4.77 8.83
CA ARG A 82 25.73 6.12 8.45
C ARG A 82 26.68 6.11 7.28
N ARG A 83 27.76 5.31 7.36
CA ARG A 83 28.76 5.21 6.29
C ARG A 83 28.16 4.69 4.99
N HIS A 84 27.24 3.73 5.06
CA HIS A 84 26.55 3.23 3.87
C HIS A 84 25.62 4.28 3.24
N VAL A 85 24.90 5.07 4.06
CA VAL A 85 24.07 6.17 3.56
C VAL A 85 24.93 7.27 2.94
N GLU A 86 26.07 7.62 3.55
CA GLU A 86 27.05 8.56 2.99
C GLU A 86 27.61 8.05 1.65
N GLU A 87 27.89 6.76 1.54
CA GLU A 87 28.36 6.12 0.30
C GLU A 87 27.30 6.18 -0.81
N LEU A 88 26.03 5.82 -0.52
CA LEU A 88 24.93 5.96 -1.49
C LEU A 88 24.79 7.41 -1.98
N ARG A 89 24.84 8.38 -1.06
CA ARG A 89 24.70 9.80 -1.38
C ARG A 89 25.87 10.36 -2.17
N SER A 90 27.03 9.70 -2.15
CA SER A 90 28.21 10.09 -2.93
C SER A 90 28.14 9.66 -4.40
N LEU A 91 27.21 8.78 -4.76
CA LEU A 91 27.03 8.32 -6.13
C LEU A 91 26.54 9.48 -7.02
N PRO A 92 27.15 9.71 -8.20
CA PRO A 92 26.77 10.81 -9.06
C PRO A 92 25.44 10.52 -9.77
N PRO A 93 24.44 11.42 -9.67
CA PRO A 93 23.18 11.23 -10.37
C PRO A 93 23.37 11.29 -11.89
N PRO A 94 22.57 10.55 -12.68
CA PRO A 94 22.65 10.56 -14.14
C PRO A 94 22.40 11.96 -14.73
N SER A 95 21.58 12.76 -14.06
CA SER A 95 21.41 14.18 -14.32
C SER A 95 20.94 14.91 -13.06
N PRO A 96 21.38 16.16 -12.80
CA PRO A 96 20.96 16.93 -11.63
C PRO A 96 19.44 17.07 -11.54
N GLY A 97 18.87 16.81 -10.35
CA GLY A 97 17.44 17.02 -10.08
C GLY A 97 16.51 15.96 -10.69
N LEU A 98 17.02 14.85 -11.23
CA LEU A 98 16.22 13.78 -11.77
C LEU A 98 15.76 12.81 -10.68
N VAL A 99 14.45 12.60 -10.60
CA VAL A 99 13.82 11.53 -9.83
C VAL A 99 13.51 10.35 -10.76
N SER A 100 14.09 9.19 -10.48
CA SER A 100 14.02 8.00 -11.36
C SER A 100 14.54 6.73 -10.66
N SER A 101 14.40 5.57 -11.30
CA SER A 101 15.07 4.33 -10.87
C SER A 101 16.59 4.46 -11.03
N ALA A 102 17.34 3.44 -10.58
CA ALA A 102 18.80 3.44 -10.64
C ALA A 102 19.38 3.70 -12.05
N PHE A 103 18.75 3.16 -13.10
CA PHE A 103 19.19 3.36 -14.49
C PHE A 103 18.45 4.47 -15.25
N GLY A 104 17.75 5.36 -14.54
CA GLY A 104 17.02 6.46 -15.17
C GLY A 104 15.71 6.03 -15.83
N ASN A 105 15.12 4.91 -15.42
CA ASN A 105 13.79 4.46 -15.81
C ASN A 105 12.73 4.95 -14.81
N PRO A 106 11.42 4.71 -15.06
CA PRO A 106 10.39 5.02 -14.08
C PRO A 106 10.64 4.32 -12.74
N ALA A 107 10.45 5.05 -11.64
CA ALA A 107 10.62 4.57 -10.28
C ALA A 107 9.29 4.05 -9.70
N HIS A 108 9.39 3.35 -8.57
CA HIS A 108 8.25 2.87 -7.79
C HIS A 108 8.49 3.20 -6.32
N ASP A 109 7.46 3.62 -5.59
CA ASP A 109 7.55 3.94 -4.16
C ASP A 109 6.16 3.80 -3.52
N GLY A 110 6.05 2.97 -2.48
CA GLY A 110 4.79 2.72 -1.78
C GLY A 110 4.15 3.96 -1.13
N ARG A 111 4.92 5.01 -0.83
CA ARG A 111 4.41 6.31 -0.34
C ARG A 111 3.66 7.07 -1.44
N ILE A 112 4.10 6.93 -2.68
CA ILE A 112 3.46 7.53 -3.85
C ILE A 112 2.29 6.67 -4.31
N GLY A 113 2.40 5.35 -4.29
CA GLY A 113 1.30 4.42 -4.59
C GLY A 113 1.73 3.28 -5.48
N GLY A 114 0.78 2.42 -5.87
CA GLY A 114 1.05 1.17 -6.59
C GLY A 114 1.38 1.29 -8.09
N ARG A 115 1.81 2.47 -8.56
CA ARG A 115 2.09 2.75 -9.98
C ARG A 115 3.48 3.33 -10.15
N PHE A 116 4.08 3.05 -11.30
CA PHE A 116 5.35 3.66 -11.69
C PHE A 116 5.18 5.15 -12.00
N PHE A 117 6.19 5.94 -11.66
CA PHE A 117 6.25 7.37 -11.94
C PHE A 117 7.61 7.80 -12.46
N GLY A 118 7.66 8.98 -13.10
CA GLY A 118 8.90 9.53 -13.65
C GLY A 118 9.40 8.76 -14.88
N PRO A 119 10.67 8.92 -15.29
CA PRO A 119 11.63 9.89 -14.77
C PRO A 119 11.08 11.32 -14.84
N MET A 120 11.34 12.13 -13.81
CA MET A 120 10.82 13.51 -13.72
C MET A 120 11.73 14.42 -12.88
N SER A 121 11.48 15.72 -12.87
CA SER A 121 12.19 16.64 -11.97
C SER A 121 11.74 16.49 -10.51
N VAL A 122 12.54 16.99 -9.57
CA VAL A 122 12.14 17.15 -8.17
C VAL A 122 10.84 17.93 -8.04
N ASP A 123 10.66 19.02 -8.77
CA ASP A 123 9.44 19.84 -8.70
C ASP A 123 8.19 19.04 -9.10
N SER A 124 8.28 18.26 -10.19
CA SER A 124 7.19 17.38 -10.63
C SER A 124 6.95 16.21 -9.68
N PHE A 125 7.99 15.72 -9.02
CA PHE A 125 7.87 14.69 -8.00
C PHE A 125 7.18 15.23 -6.73
N GLN A 126 7.56 16.41 -6.26
CA GLN A 126 6.88 17.09 -5.16
C GLN A 126 5.44 17.43 -5.52
N GLU A 127 5.17 17.83 -6.77
CA GLU A 127 3.82 18.02 -7.30
C GLU A 127 3.01 16.73 -7.18
N LEU A 128 3.57 15.60 -7.62
CA LEU A 128 2.94 14.31 -7.45
C LEU A 128 2.71 13.96 -5.97
N ALA A 129 3.69 14.19 -5.09
CA ALA A 129 3.60 13.89 -3.66
C ALA A 129 2.50 14.67 -2.92
N ARG A 130 2.17 15.89 -3.41
CA ARG A 130 1.03 16.70 -2.94
C ARG A 130 -0.27 16.49 -3.73
N GLY A 131 -0.43 15.36 -4.42
CA GLY A 131 -1.65 15.08 -5.18
C GLY A 131 -1.91 16.09 -6.29
N ARG A 132 -0.83 16.69 -6.83
CA ARG A 132 -0.82 17.73 -7.85
C ARG A 132 -1.51 19.04 -7.47
N LEU A 133 -1.76 19.27 -6.18
CA LEU A 133 -2.26 20.54 -5.67
C LEU A 133 -1.41 21.72 -6.16
N VAL A 134 -2.07 22.75 -6.70
CA VAL A 134 -1.41 23.98 -7.14
C VAL A 134 -0.88 24.77 -5.95
N MET A 135 0.22 25.50 -6.14
CA MET A 135 0.97 26.12 -5.04
C MET A 135 0.17 27.17 -4.27
N GLU A 136 -0.84 27.78 -4.90
CA GLU A 136 -1.76 28.74 -4.28
C GLU A 136 -2.60 28.10 -3.17
N ASP A 137 -2.93 26.82 -3.30
CA ASP A 137 -3.78 26.08 -2.37
C ASP A 137 -2.96 25.22 -1.39
N VAL A 138 -1.65 25.04 -1.60
CA VAL A 138 -0.75 24.32 -0.67
C VAL A 138 -0.78 24.86 0.77
N PRO A 139 -0.94 26.16 1.05
CA PRO A 139 -1.11 26.66 2.42
C PRO A 139 -2.27 25.99 3.19
N LEU A 140 -3.26 25.41 2.51
CA LEU A 140 -4.35 24.65 3.14
C LEU A 140 -3.88 23.32 3.75
N LEU A 141 -2.77 22.77 3.26
CA LEU A 141 -2.14 21.58 3.83
C LEU A 141 -1.25 21.94 5.03
N GLY A 142 -0.62 23.11 4.99
CA GLY A 142 0.27 23.62 6.03
C GLY A 142 1.40 24.47 5.45
N GLU A 143 1.94 25.35 6.27
CA GLU A 143 3.06 26.23 5.89
C GLU A 143 4.35 25.42 5.68
N GLU A 144 4.52 24.34 6.41
CA GLU A 144 5.62 23.39 6.31
C GLU A 144 5.66 22.76 4.92
N VAL A 145 4.50 22.28 4.42
CA VAL A 145 4.38 21.71 3.07
C VAL A 145 4.72 22.76 2.02
N ARG A 146 4.24 24.00 2.19
CA ARG A 146 4.53 25.11 1.29
C ARG A 146 6.04 25.41 1.24
N GLN A 147 6.69 25.48 2.39
CA GLN A 147 8.12 25.78 2.49
C GLN A 147 8.96 24.69 1.84
N VAL A 148 8.65 23.41 2.11
CA VAL A 148 9.37 22.27 1.53
C VAL A 148 9.17 22.20 0.02
N HIS A 149 7.93 22.38 -0.48
CA HIS A 149 7.62 22.29 -1.90
C HIS A 149 7.93 23.57 -2.71
N THR A 150 8.48 24.60 -2.06
CA THR A 150 9.10 25.76 -2.74
C THR A 150 10.63 25.74 -2.66
N SER A 151 11.20 24.82 -1.88
CA SER A 151 12.63 24.66 -1.73
C SER A 151 13.22 23.86 -2.89
N ARG A 152 14.51 24.08 -3.17
CA ARG A 152 15.26 23.34 -4.19
C ARG A 152 16.09 22.24 -3.54
N TYR A 153 15.97 21.03 -4.05
CA TYR A 153 16.75 19.89 -3.57
C TYR A 153 17.58 19.28 -4.68
N GLU A 154 18.80 18.87 -4.34
CA GLU A 154 19.58 17.96 -5.15
C GLU A 154 19.01 16.54 -5.04
N THR A 155 19.31 15.71 -6.05
CA THR A 155 18.96 14.30 -6.03
C THR A 155 20.16 13.43 -5.69
N VAL A 156 19.92 12.43 -4.85
CA VAL A 156 20.92 11.45 -4.39
C VAL A 156 20.36 10.04 -4.54
N PHE A 157 21.25 9.05 -4.60
CA PHE A 157 20.80 7.66 -4.60
C PHE A 157 20.27 7.31 -3.21
N THR A 158 19.05 6.80 -3.17
CA THR A 158 18.22 6.59 -1.97
C THR A 158 17.67 5.17 -2.03
N HIS A 159 17.70 4.45 -0.91
CA HIS A 159 17.08 3.13 -0.77
C HIS A 159 15.55 3.23 -0.74
N ALA A 160 15.01 4.28 -0.11
CA ALA A 160 13.58 4.61 -0.04
C ALA A 160 12.71 3.54 0.67
N ASP A 161 13.34 2.60 1.36
CA ASP A 161 12.68 1.68 2.31
C ASP A 161 13.66 1.24 3.39
N LEU A 162 14.58 2.14 3.79
CA LEU A 162 15.58 1.83 4.79
C LEU A 162 14.91 1.77 6.16
N ALA A 163 14.75 0.54 6.67
CA ALA A 163 14.07 0.23 7.92
C ALA A 163 14.80 -0.90 8.66
N ALA A 164 14.61 -1.03 9.96
CA ALA A 164 15.24 -2.08 10.77
C ALA A 164 14.94 -3.51 10.25
N ARG A 165 13.76 -3.74 9.66
CA ARG A 165 13.40 -5.03 9.02
C ARG A 165 14.23 -5.36 7.77
N ASN A 166 14.80 -4.35 7.12
CA ASN A 166 15.54 -4.44 5.86
C ASN A 166 17.07 -4.41 6.07
N ILE A 167 17.53 -4.54 7.32
CA ILE A 167 18.94 -4.63 7.67
C ILE A 167 19.17 -5.97 8.35
N ILE A 168 20.10 -6.78 7.86
CA ILE A 168 20.52 -8.03 8.49
C ILE A 168 21.79 -7.76 9.28
N VAL A 169 21.83 -8.17 10.54
CA VAL A 169 22.98 -8.06 11.43
C VAL A 169 23.51 -9.44 11.84
N ARG A 170 24.84 -9.52 12.01
CA ARG A 170 25.52 -10.74 12.48
C ARG A 170 26.82 -10.34 13.19
N GLY A 171 27.02 -10.81 14.43
CA GLY A 171 28.20 -10.42 15.22
C GLY A 171 28.22 -8.93 15.62
N GLY A 172 27.05 -8.29 15.61
CA GLY A 172 26.88 -6.86 15.85
C GLY A 172 27.42 -5.95 14.74
N ASP A 173 27.60 -6.49 13.54
CA ASP A 173 27.89 -5.74 12.32
C ASP A 173 26.75 -5.91 11.31
N ILE A 174 26.61 -4.96 10.39
CA ILE A 174 25.68 -5.05 9.26
C ILE A 174 26.19 -6.11 8.30
N ALA A 175 25.45 -7.20 8.17
CA ALA A 175 25.75 -8.30 7.27
C ALA A 175 25.15 -8.10 5.86
N ALA A 176 24.00 -7.43 5.76
CA ALA A 176 23.43 -6.98 4.49
C ALA A 176 22.33 -5.92 4.67
N ILE A 177 22.14 -5.08 3.66
CA ILE A 177 20.95 -4.26 3.45
C ILE A 177 20.13 -4.89 2.31
N ILE A 178 18.83 -5.10 2.54
CA ILE A 178 17.93 -5.86 1.65
C ILE A 178 16.70 -5.04 1.25
N ASP A 179 15.94 -5.55 0.28
CA ASP A 179 14.69 -4.95 -0.23
C ASP A 179 14.85 -3.59 -0.93
N TRP A 180 15.59 -3.60 -2.04
CA TRP A 180 15.91 -2.43 -2.85
C TRP A 180 14.80 -2.04 -3.84
N ALA A 181 13.54 -2.47 -3.60
CA ALA A 181 12.47 -2.35 -4.57
C ALA A 181 12.04 -0.92 -4.89
N TYR A 182 12.26 0.01 -3.96
CA TYR A 182 11.95 1.44 -4.13
C TYR A 182 13.20 2.29 -4.38
N ALA A 183 14.37 1.66 -4.50
CA ALA A 183 15.61 2.41 -4.59
C ALA A 183 15.78 3.12 -5.93
N GLY A 184 16.38 4.31 -5.88
CA GLY A 184 16.55 5.17 -7.05
C GLY A 184 17.11 6.54 -6.69
N TRP A 185 16.97 7.48 -7.61
CA TRP A 185 17.36 8.88 -7.44
C TRP A 185 16.17 9.66 -6.89
N TYR A 186 16.34 10.30 -5.74
CA TYR A 186 15.28 11.04 -5.03
C TYR A 186 15.83 12.32 -4.41
N PRO A 187 14.97 13.30 -4.04
CA PRO A 187 15.39 14.46 -3.26
C PRO A 187 16.16 14.03 -2.00
N VAL A 188 17.20 14.78 -1.63
CA VAL A 188 18.11 14.40 -0.54
C VAL A 188 17.44 14.13 0.83
N TYR A 189 16.26 14.69 1.07
CA TYR A 189 15.48 14.46 2.29
C TYR A 189 14.72 13.11 2.30
N TRP A 190 14.55 12.46 1.15
CA TRP A 190 13.59 11.37 0.97
C TRP A 190 13.92 10.14 1.82
N GLU A 191 15.20 9.77 1.97
CA GLU A 191 15.58 8.65 2.85
C GLU A 191 15.16 8.91 4.30
N PHE A 192 15.35 10.14 4.79
CA PHE A 192 15.04 10.47 6.17
C PHE A 192 13.54 10.40 6.43
N THR A 193 12.72 10.97 5.54
CA THR A 193 11.26 10.92 5.70
C THR A 193 10.73 9.51 5.53
N LYS A 194 11.24 8.74 4.57
CA LYS A 194 10.86 7.33 4.36
C LYS A 194 11.26 6.42 5.51
N ALA A 195 12.41 6.66 6.15
CA ALA A 195 12.81 5.95 7.35
C ALA A 195 11.88 6.19 8.56
N HIS A 196 10.93 7.13 8.48
CA HIS A 196 9.89 7.37 9.49
C HIS A 196 8.47 6.96 9.02
N TYR A 197 8.30 6.57 7.75
CA TYR A 197 6.98 6.43 7.13
C TYR A 197 6.16 5.22 7.64
N VAL A 198 6.82 4.11 8.00
CA VAL A 198 6.13 2.82 8.27
C VAL A 198 6.67 2.15 9.54
N ILE A 199 7.20 2.91 10.50
CA ILE A 199 7.93 2.32 11.63
C ILE A 199 7.22 2.55 12.97
N LEU A 200 7.04 1.43 13.69
CA LEU A 200 6.42 1.31 15.01
C LEU A 200 7.45 1.08 16.13
N GLU A 201 8.75 1.21 15.83
CA GLU A 201 9.85 0.93 16.75
C GLU A 201 10.46 2.24 17.26
N GLU A 202 10.16 2.64 18.51
CA GLU A 202 10.72 3.85 19.14
C GLU A 202 12.26 3.85 19.10
N ASP A 203 12.86 2.69 19.40
CA ASP A 203 14.30 2.47 19.34
C ASP A 203 14.90 2.76 17.96
N TRP A 204 14.18 2.51 16.87
CA TRP A 204 14.66 2.85 15.53
C TRP A 204 14.67 4.36 15.33
N VAL A 205 13.59 5.05 15.68
CA VAL A 205 13.42 6.50 15.45
C VAL A 205 14.52 7.29 16.17
N ASP A 206 14.83 6.92 17.41
CA ASP A 206 15.87 7.58 18.20
C ASP A 206 17.27 7.40 17.59
N ASN A 207 17.55 6.20 17.06
CA ASN A 207 18.88 5.88 16.55
C ASN A 207 19.09 6.25 15.08
N VAL A 208 18.06 6.20 14.23
CA VAL A 208 18.20 6.48 12.78
C VAL A 208 18.63 7.92 12.52
N ARG A 209 18.26 8.85 13.40
CA ARG A 209 18.73 10.25 13.39
C ARG A 209 20.24 10.40 13.53
N THR A 210 20.93 9.38 14.06
CA THR A 210 22.40 9.35 14.15
C THR A 210 23.05 8.84 12.86
N ALA A 211 22.30 8.13 12.02
CA ALA A 211 22.78 7.51 10.79
C ALA A 211 22.42 8.30 9.52
N ILE A 212 21.26 8.98 9.53
CA ILE A 212 20.76 9.75 8.40
C ILE A 212 20.68 11.22 8.82
N PRO A 213 21.23 12.17 8.03
CA PRO A 213 21.07 13.59 8.32
C PRO A 213 19.60 13.97 8.53
N PRO A 214 19.26 14.73 9.58
CA PRO A 214 17.88 15.06 9.90
C PRO A 214 17.30 16.09 8.93
N TYR A 215 16.06 15.86 8.54
CA TYR A 215 15.23 16.74 7.70
C TYR A 215 13.86 16.90 8.36
N ASP A 216 13.83 17.53 9.55
CA ASP A 216 12.65 17.56 10.41
C ASP A 216 11.48 18.35 9.79
N LEU A 217 11.77 19.44 9.08
CA LEU A 217 10.74 20.21 8.38
C LEU A 217 10.11 19.39 7.25
N GLU A 218 10.94 18.71 6.47
CA GLU A 218 10.50 17.80 5.41
C GLU A 218 9.73 16.60 5.97
N LEU A 219 10.13 16.09 7.13
CA LEU A 219 9.41 15.03 7.83
C LEU A 219 8.01 15.50 8.24
N THR A 220 7.90 16.68 8.88
CA THR A 220 6.59 17.25 9.24
C THR A 220 5.71 17.48 8.01
N ALA A 221 6.28 18.02 6.93
CA ALA A 221 5.56 18.20 5.67
C ALA A 221 5.07 16.86 5.10
N GLU A 222 5.93 15.84 5.09
CA GLU A 222 5.57 14.51 4.63
C GLU A 222 4.50 13.86 5.52
N GLU A 223 4.57 13.95 6.86
CA GLU A 223 3.56 13.42 7.79
C GLU A 223 2.16 14.02 7.54
N ILE A 224 2.09 15.33 7.25
CA ILE A 224 0.87 15.99 6.82
C ILE A 224 0.35 15.34 5.53
N LEU A 225 1.22 15.18 4.53
CA LEU A 225 0.84 14.57 3.25
C LEU A 225 0.45 13.10 3.40
N TRP A 226 1.08 12.32 4.28
CA TRP A 226 0.72 10.93 4.55
C TRP A 226 -0.71 10.79 5.07
N THR A 227 -1.10 11.75 5.90
CA THR A 227 -2.43 11.80 6.53
C THR A 227 -3.49 12.28 5.54
N ARG A 228 -3.20 13.36 4.81
CA ARG A 228 -4.16 14.08 3.97
C ARG A 228 -4.24 13.54 2.55
N LEU A 229 -3.14 13.03 2.01
CA LEU A 229 -2.97 12.60 0.62
C LEU A 229 -2.20 11.27 0.54
N PRO A 230 -2.78 10.18 1.08
CA PRO A 230 -2.17 8.86 0.99
C PRO A 230 -2.16 8.38 -0.47
N GLU A 231 -1.03 7.83 -0.91
CA GLU A 231 -0.85 7.25 -2.25
C GLU A 231 -1.34 8.14 -3.42
N PRO A 232 -0.82 9.38 -3.55
CA PRO A 232 -1.30 10.34 -4.55
C PRO A 232 -1.06 9.90 -6.00
N GLY A 233 -0.23 8.88 -6.23
CA GLY A 233 0.02 8.23 -7.50
C GLY A 233 -0.90 7.04 -7.80
N THR A 234 -1.79 6.64 -6.88
CA THR A 234 -2.77 5.59 -7.14
C THR A 234 -3.95 6.14 -7.97
N ALA A 235 -4.47 5.33 -8.89
CA ALA A 235 -5.67 5.71 -9.65
C ALA A 235 -6.90 5.55 -8.77
N MET A 236 -7.80 6.53 -8.79
CA MET A 236 -8.98 6.55 -7.95
C MET A 236 -10.19 7.06 -8.74
N THR A 237 -11.35 6.46 -8.52
CA THR A 237 -12.62 7.01 -8.99
C THR A 237 -13.41 7.48 -7.78
N SER A 238 -13.71 8.77 -7.69
CA SER A 238 -14.57 9.34 -6.66
C SER A 238 -15.88 9.82 -7.27
N SER A 239 -16.97 9.79 -6.51
CA SER A 239 -18.24 10.37 -6.93
C SER A 239 -18.80 11.29 -5.86
N PHE A 240 -19.10 12.54 -6.22
CA PHE A 240 -19.64 13.55 -5.32
C PHE A 240 -20.78 14.31 -6.00
N ARG A 241 -21.95 14.39 -5.34
CA ARG A 241 -23.16 15.07 -5.86
C ARG A 241 -23.52 14.71 -7.30
N GLY A 242 -23.44 13.41 -7.63
CA GLY A 242 -23.75 12.90 -8.97
C GLY A 242 -22.65 13.12 -10.04
N LYS A 243 -21.56 13.82 -9.72
CA LYS A 243 -20.38 13.90 -10.60
C LYS A 243 -19.42 12.76 -10.28
N VAL A 244 -18.91 12.11 -11.33
CA VAL A 244 -17.86 11.08 -11.22
C VAL A 244 -16.54 11.70 -11.65
N ASN A 245 -15.56 11.68 -10.75
CA ASN A 245 -14.21 12.15 -10.99
C ASN A 245 -13.28 10.94 -11.07
N ILE A 246 -12.43 10.89 -12.09
CA ILE A 246 -11.45 9.83 -12.30
C ILE A 246 -10.06 10.44 -12.13
N HIS A 247 -9.37 10.10 -11.04
CA HIS A 247 -7.95 10.31 -10.85
C HIS A 247 -7.19 9.21 -11.60
N PRO A 248 -6.43 9.54 -12.65
CA PRO A 248 -5.78 8.52 -13.46
C PRO A 248 -4.57 7.89 -12.74
N GLY A 249 -4.06 8.49 -11.67
CA GLY A 249 -2.85 8.07 -10.95
C GLY A 249 -1.56 8.65 -11.55
N SER A 250 -0.44 8.12 -11.10
CA SER A 250 0.88 8.39 -11.66
C SER A 250 1.13 7.52 -12.89
N TYR A 251 1.93 8.06 -13.81
CA TYR A 251 2.40 7.39 -15.01
C TYR A 251 3.85 7.75 -15.28
N PRO A 252 4.57 6.91 -16.03
CA PRO A 252 5.82 7.29 -16.63
C PRO A 252 5.71 8.59 -17.44
N SER A 253 6.78 9.38 -17.48
CA SER A 253 6.74 10.65 -18.22
C SER A 253 6.49 10.43 -19.72
N ALA A 254 5.72 11.34 -20.33
CA ALA A 254 5.39 11.25 -21.76
C ALA A 254 6.64 11.17 -22.64
N THR A 255 7.68 11.95 -22.30
CA THR A 255 8.98 11.92 -22.98
C THR A 255 9.61 10.53 -22.94
N TRP A 256 9.56 9.85 -21.80
CA TRP A 256 10.10 8.48 -21.67
C TRP A 256 9.26 7.49 -22.47
N LEU A 257 7.92 7.57 -22.42
CA LEU A 257 7.02 6.72 -23.19
C LEU A 257 7.25 6.87 -24.69
N GLU A 258 7.40 8.09 -25.19
CA GLU A 258 7.70 8.37 -26.60
C GLU A 258 9.08 7.83 -27.02
N ALA A 259 10.10 8.03 -26.18
CA ALA A 259 11.43 7.47 -26.42
C ALA A 259 11.39 5.94 -26.47
N ARG A 260 10.57 5.32 -25.60
CA ARG A 260 10.36 3.87 -25.56
C ARG A 260 9.66 3.36 -26.80
N LEU A 261 8.60 4.01 -27.27
CA LEU A 261 7.86 3.62 -28.48
C LEU A 261 8.75 3.64 -29.73
N LYS A 262 9.75 4.52 -29.77
CA LYS A 262 10.73 4.61 -30.87
C LYS A 262 11.84 3.54 -30.80
N SER A 263 11.99 2.87 -29.65
CA SER A 263 12.93 1.78 -29.47
C SER A 263 12.33 0.46 -29.97
N GLN A 264 13.04 -0.28 -30.81
CA GLN A 264 12.63 -1.62 -31.29
C GLN A 264 12.76 -2.73 -30.21
N ALA A 265 12.86 -2.32 -28.94
CA ALA A 265 13.02 -3.21 -27.80
C ALA A 265 11.67 -3.75 -27.33
N ASN A 266 11.45 -5.05 -27.51
CA ASN A 266 10.18 -5.71 -27.19
C ASN A 266 9.98 -6.05 -25.70
N ASP A 267 11.00 -5.92 -24.86
CA ASP A 267 10.82 -5.95 -23.40
C ASP A 267 11.11 -4.54 -22.87
N LEU A 268 10.58 -4.11 -21.73
CA LEU A 268 10.92 -2.81 -21.12
C LEU A 268 12.42 -2.69 -20.73
N TRP A 269 13.20 -3.77 -20.87
CA TRP A 269 14.40 -4.11 -20.09
C TRP A 269 15.70 -4.15 -20.90
N SER A 270 15.66 -4.05 -22.22
CA SER A 270 16.84 -4.25 -23.07
C SER A 270 17.85 -3.08 -23.06
N CYS A 271 17.74 -2.12 -22.13
CA CYS A 271 18.76 -1.08 -21.91
C CYS A 271 20.04 -1.62 -21.23
N LEU A 272 20.05 -2.86 -20.73
CA LEU A 272 21.25 -3.50 -20.17
C LEU A 272 22.42 -3.61 -21.17
N ALA A 273 22.17 -3.55 -22.48
CA ALA A 273 23.21 -3.64 -23.51
C ALA A 273 23.94 -2.31 -23.78
N GLY A 274 23.34 -1.17 -23.47
CA GLY A 274 23.91 0.16 -23.75
C GLY A 274 25.02 0.57 -22.78
N TYR A 275 24.89 0.18 -21.50
CA TYR A 275 25.84 0.54 -20.44
C TYR A 275 27.12 -0.32 -20.46
N ARG A 276 27.09 -1.50 -21.08
CA ARG A 276 28.24 -2.42 -21.18
C ARG A 276 29.37 -1.96 -22.11
N ARG A 277 29.25 -0.82 -22.80
CA ARG A 277 30.31 -0.33 -23.69
C ARG A 277 31.48 0.36 -22.98
N SER A 278 31.41 0.59 -21.66
CA SER A 278 32.52 1.21 -20.90
C SER A 278 33.33 0.26 -20.01
N ALA A 279 32.91 -0.98 -19.80
CA ALA A 279 33.62 -1.95 -18.96
C ALA A 279 33.82 -3.27 -19.70
N GLY A 280 35.03 -3.49 -20.21
CA GLY A 280 35.41 -4.67 -20.96
C GLY A 280 35.37 -5.94 -20.10
N SER A 281 34.41 -6.83 -20.35
CA SER A 281 34.58 -8.28 -20.29
C SER A 281 33.37 -8.99 -20.91
N HIS A 282 33.63 -9.85 -21.88
CA HIS A 282 32.62 -10.57 -22.66
C HIS A 282 32.01 -11.73 -21.86
N ILE A 283 30.70 -11.74 -21.66
CA ILE A 283 29.93 -12.96 -21.38
C ILE A 283 28.81 -13.06 -22.41
N SER A 284 28.90 -14.09 -23.26
CA SER A 284 27.93 -14.44 -24.30
C SER A 284 26.80 -15.27 -23.69
N LEU A 285 25.56 -14.80 -23.80
CA LEU A 285 24.36 -15.61 -23.54
C LEU A 285 23.78 -16.04 -24.89
N ARG A 286 23.91 -17.34 -25.19
CA ARG A 286 23.27 -17.96 -26.35
C ARG A 286 21.82 -18.31 -26.01
N HIS A 287 20.87 -17.71 -26.71
CA HIS A 287 19.49 -18.20 -26.76
C HIS A 287 19.44 -19.49 -27.61
N ARG A 288 18.96 -20.60 -27.03
CA ARG A 288 18.46 -21.74 -27.80
C ARG A 288 16.96 -21.57 -27.98
N ARG A 289 16.52 -21.48 -29.24
CA ARG A 289 15.14 -21.79 -29.62
C ARG A 289 14.96 -23.31 -29.55
N LEU A 290 13.89 -23.76 -28.92
CA LEU A 290 13.35 -25.09 -29.13
C LEU A 290 11.98 -24.89 -29.79
N SER A 291 11.94 -25.15 -31.09
CA SER A 291 10.73 -25.60 -31.78
C SER A 291 10.53 -27.07 -31.42
N ASP A 292 9.31 -27.48 -31.12
CA ASP A 292 8.69 -28.62 -31.82
C ASP A 292 7.18 -28.66 -31.57
N ALA A 293 6.51 -29.10 -32.62
CA ALA A 293 5.08 -29.09 -32.88
C ALA A 293 4.29 -30.09 -32.02
N PHE A 294 3.06 -29.73 -31.67
CA PHE A 294 1.95 -30.68 -31.62
C PHE A 294 0.68 -30.11 -32.24
N SER A 295 0.08 -30.98 -33.06
CA SER A 295 -1.00 -30.78 -34.02
C SER A 295 -2.32 -30.31 -33.42
N LEU A 296 -2.95 -29.33 -34.07
CA LEU A 296 -4.37 -28.99 -33.92
C LEU A 296 -5.20 -29.82 -34.91
N GLN A 297 -6.15 -30.61 -34.41
CA GLN A 297 -7.28 -31.09 -35.20
C GLN A 297 -8.60 -30.83 -34.46
N SER A 298 -9.45 -30.09 -35.18
CA SER A 298 -10.91 -29.94 -35.14
C SER A 298 -11.72 -30.43 -33.93
N ALA A 299 -12.61 -29.56 -33.44
CA ALA A 299 -14.06 -29.74 -33.63
C ALA A 299 -14.80 -28.45 -33.28
N ALA A 300 -15.53 -27.91 -34.26
CA ALA A 300 -16.61 -26.97 -34.03
C ALA A 300 -17.86 -27.75 -33.59
N GLU A 301 -18.70 -27.06 -32.81
CA GLU A 301 -20.11 -27.35 -32.48
C GLU A 301 -20.41 -28.50 -31.52
N LEU A 302 -20.86 -28.12 -30.31
CA LEU A 302 -22.18 -28.49 -29.76
C LEU A 302 -22.38 -27.68 -28.47
N ILE A 303 -23.21 -26.64 -28.53
CA ILE A 303 -23.74 -25.95 -27.34
C ILE A 303 -24.90 -26.81 -26.81
N PRO A 304 -24.82 -27.38 -25.59
CA PRO A 304 -26.00 -27.93 -24.92
C PRO A 304 -26.77 -26.79 -24.23
N PRO A 305 -28.08 -26.96 -23.99
CA PRO A 305 -28.94 -25.89 -23.50
C PRO A 305 -28.59 -25.50 -22.06
N LEU A 306 -28.82 -24.23 -21.72
CA LEU A 306 -28.74 -23.71 -20.36
C LEU A 306 -29.51 -24.61 -19.39
N ALA A 307 -28.78 -25.39 -18.61
CA ALA A 307 -29.26 -25.90 -17.34
C ALA A 307 -29.31 -24.70 -16.37
N LYS A 308 -30.50 -24.42 -15.84
CA LYS A 308 -30.69 -23.54 -14.69
C LYS A 308 -29.78 -24.05 -13.56
N SER A 309 -28.71 -23.31 -13.28
CA SER A 309 -27.84 -23.53 -12.13
C SER A 309 -28.14 -22.43 -11.12
N ASN A 310 -28.69 -22.82 -9.97
CA ASN A 310 -28.96 -21.96 -8.83
C ASN A 310 -27.68 -21.33 -8.22
N SER A 311 -27.83 -20.06 -7.83
CA SER A 311 -27.20 -19.30 -6.72
C SER A 311 -25.79 -18.66 -6.88
N MET A 312 -25.73 -17.32 -6.79
CA MET A 312 -24.58 -16.42 -6.65
C MET A 312 -24.96 -15.15 -5.82
N ALA A 313 -25.14 -15.28 -4.51
CA ALA A 313 -25.43 -14.16 -3.58
C ALA A 313 -24.21 -13.22 -3.33
N GLN A 314 -24.43 -11.95 -3.00
CA GLN A 314 -23.39 -10.99 -2.55
C GLN A 314 -23.39 -10.90 -1.02
N LEU A 315 -22.24 -10.72 -0.38
CA LEU A 315 -22.13 -10.57 1.07
C LEU A 315 -22.16 -9.09 1.47
N VAL A 316 -22.88 -8.79 2.56
CA VAL A 316 -22.87 -7.49 3.22
C VAL A 316 -21.84 -7.52 4.33
N THR A 317 -20.89 -6.59 4.33
CA THR A 317 -19.87 -6.50 5.37
C THR A 317 -19.79 -5.08 5.96
N LEU A 318 -19.62 -4.99 7.27
CA LEU A 318 -19.10 -3.78 7.91
C LEU A 318 -17.58 -3.79 7.78
N THR A 319 -17.01 -2.70 7.29
CA THR A 319 -15.57 -2.47 7.20
C THR A 319 -15.11 -1.48 8.27
N LEU A 320 -13.97 -1.79 8.89
CA LEU A 320 -13.35 -0.98 9.93
C LEU A 320 -11.94 -0.58 9.48
N TYR A 321 -11.65 0.71 9.53
CA TYR A 321 -10.36 1.26 9.09
C TYR A 321 -9.65 2.01 10.23
N HIS A 322 -8.32 1.88 10.25
CA HIS A 322 -7.44 2.63 11.12
C HIS A 322 -7.44 4.13 10.76
N ARG A 323 -7.48 5.01 11.77
CA ARG A 323 -7.49 6.49 11.66
C ARG A 323 -6.22 7.14 12.24
N GLY A 324 -5.07 6.51 12.04
CA GLY A 324 -3.79 7.04 12.53
C GLY A 324 -3.80 7.20 14.05
N ASN A 325 -3.33 8.34 14.54
CA ASN A 325 -3.22 8.63 15.97
C ASN A 325 -4.57 8.52 16.73
N LEU A 326 -5.71 8.68 16.06
CA LEU A 326 -7.03 8.56 16.70
C LEU A 326 -7.35 7.12 17.13
N SER A 327 -6.78 6.13 16.46
CA SER A 327 -6.99 4.70 16.75
C SER A 327 -6.02 4.14 17.78
N GLN A 328 -5.13 4.96 18.36
CA GLN A 328 -4.03 4.49 19.20
C GLN A 328 -4.00 5.14 20.59
N GLY A 329 -3.39 4.43 21.54
CA GLY A 329 -3.08 4.92 22.89
C GLY A 329 -4.27 5.59 23.60
N ARG A 330 -3.98 6.74 24.22
CA ARG A 330 -5.00 7.51 24.97
C ARG A 330 -6.13 8.01 24.07
N MET A 331 -5.86 8.32 22.80
CA MET A 331 -6.88 8.82 21.87
C MET A 331 -7.93 7.75 21.57
N ARG A 332 -7.54 6.48 21.36
CA ARG A 332 -8.50 5.38 21.19
C ARG A 332 -9.51 5.33 22.34
N SER A 333 -9.03 5.43 23.57
CA SER A 333 -9.89 5.38 24.76
C SER A 333 -10.82 6.58 24.89
N VAL A 334 -10.38 7.76 24.45
CA VAL A 334 -11.20 8.99 24.49
C VAL A 334 -12.27 9.00 23.38
N PHE A 335 -11.92 8.53 22.18
CA PHE A 335 -12.80 8.61 21.02
C PHE A 335 -13.74 7.40 20.86
N GLY A 336 -13.49 6.28 21.56
CA GLY A 336 -14.35 5.10 21.57
C GLY A 336 -14.61 4.58 20.14
N HIS A 337 -15.88 4.40 19.76
CA HIS A 337 -16.25 3.95 18.41
C HIS A 337 -15.72 4.84 17.28
N LYS A 338 -15.51 6.14 17.56
CA LYS A 338 -15.02 7.14 16.59
C LYS A 338 -13.52 7.08 16.36
N ALA A 339 -12.81 6.28 17.15
CA ALA A 339 -11.38 6.01 16.99
C ALA A 339 -11.09 5.31 15.66
N TYR A 340 -12.06 4.59 15.11
CA TYR A 340 -11.98 3.92 13.81
C TYR A 340 -12.94 4.56 12.80
N HIS A 341 -12.64 4.38 11.51
CA HIS A 341 -13.57 4.78 10.46
C HIS A 341 -14.40 3.59 10.02
N TRP A 342 -15.71 3.79 9.89
CA TRP A 342 -16.70 2.74 9.62
C TRP A 342 -17.32 2.95 8.25
N GLY A 343 -17.54 1.86 7.53
CA GLY A 343 -18.25 1.86 6.25
C GLY A 343 -18.83 0.50 5.92
N VAL A 344 -19.61 0.41 4.85
CA VAL A 344 -20.20 -0.84 4.36
C VAL A 344 -19.53 -1.26 3.06
N LEU A 345 -19.17 -2.53 2.95
CA LEU A 345 -18.59 -3.10 1.74
C LEU A 345 -19.40 -4.31 1.29
N ILE A 346 -19.85 -4.28 0.05
CA ILE A 346 -20.56 -5.37 -0.60
C ILE A 346 -19.56 -6.17 -1.43
N VAL A 347 -19.37 -7.44 -1.08
CA VAL A 347 -18.36 -8.31 -1.71
C VAL A 347 -19.00 -9.52 -2.39
N PRO A 348 -18.49 -10.00 -3.53
CA PRO A 348 -18.97 -11.22 -4.14
C PRO A 348 -18.63 -12.45 -3.26
N LYS A 349 -19.60 -13.34 -3.03
CA LYS A 349 -19.42 -14.55 -2.21
C LYS A 349 -18.38 -15.54 -2.79
N VAL A 350 -18.17 -15.52 -4.11
CA VAL A 350 -17.16 -16.33 -4.79
C VAL A 350 -16.18 -15.41 -5.50
N LYS A 351 -14.89 -15.49 -5.11
CA LYS A 351 -13.81 -14.77 -5.80
C LYS A 351 -13.66 -15.31 -7.23
N ARG A 352 -13.97 -14.48 -8.22
CA ARG A 352 -13.71 -14.75 -9.65
C ARG A 352 -12.98 -13.56 -10.27
N PRO A 353 -12.08 -13.78 -11.25
CA PRO A 353 -11.41 -12.69 -11.95
C PRO A 353 -12.42 -11.68 -12.52
N GLY A 354 -12.26 -10.40 -12.18
CA GLY A 354 -13.08 -9.30 -12.72
C GLY A 354 -14.36 -8.94 -11.95
N ARG A 355 -14.74 -9.66 -10.88
CA ARG A 355 -15.78 -9.19 -9.95
C ARG A 355 -15.14 -8.53 -8.74
N VAL A 356 -15.50 -7.27 -8.52
CA VAL A 356 -14.83 -6.36 -7.59
C VAL A 356 -15.86 -5.88 -6.55
N ALA A 357 -15.42 -5.43 -5.37
CA ALA A 357 -16.33 -5.04 -4.28
C ALA A 357 -16.88 -3.62 -4.46
N HIS A 358 -17.91 -3.26 -3.69
CA HIS A 358 -18.51 -1.92 -3.69
C HIS A 358 -18.54 -1.35 -2.27
N ALA A 359 -17.83 -0.24 -2.03
CA ALA A 359 -17.74 0.42 -0.73
C ALA A 359 -18.66 1.64 -0.62
N PHE A 360 -19.30 1.81 0.53
CA PHE A 360 -20.26 2.86 0.83
C PHE A 360 -19.98 3.43 2.23
N GLU A 361 -19.90 4.76 2.34
CA GLU A 361 -19.57 5.42 3.60
C GLU A 361 -20.15 6.84 3.68
N ALA A 362 -20.31 7.35 4.91
CA ALA A 362 -20.42 8.79 5.15
C ALA A 362 -19.09 9.33 5.63
N THR A 363 -18.66 10.45 5.05
CA THR A 363 -17.38 11.07 5.37
C THR A 363 -17.48 12.59 5.31
N ASP A 364 -16.72 13.27 6.15
CA ASP A 364 -16.49 14.71 6.07
C ASP A 364 -15.12 15.05 5.49
N ILE A 365 -14.42 14.04 4.96
CA ILE A 365 -13.15 14.20 4.26
C ILE A 365 -13.36 15.13 3.08
N SER A 366 -12.47 16.13 3.03
CA SER A 366 -12.29 17.03 1.90
C SER A 366 -11.12 16.52 1.09
N GLU A 367 -11.37 16.15 -0.16
CA GLU A 367 -10.35 15.70 -1.10
C GLU A 367 -10.06 16.82 -2.09
N ILE A 368 -8.84 16.85 -2.61
CA ILE A 368 -8.49 17.78 -3.67
C ILE A 368 -8.97 17.16 -4.97
N ASP A 369 -9.95 17.81 -5.61
CA ASP A 369 -10.42 17.44 -6.93
C ASP A 369 -9.21 17.48 -7.89
N PRO A 370 -8.88 16.37 -8.54
CA PRO A 370 -7.59 16.28 -9.22
C PRO A 370 -7.58 16.86 -10.63
N VAL A 371 -8.74 17.34 -11.10
CA VAL A 371 -8.88 18.02 -12.39
C VAL A 371 -8.82 19.54 -12.18
N THR A 372 -9.43 20.01 -11.10
CA THR A 372 -9.57 21.44 -10.80
C THR A 372 -8.61 21.93 -9.72
N PHE A 373 -7.95 21.02 -9.01
CA PHE A 373 -7.09 21.25 -7.84
C PHE A 373 -7.75 22.01 -6.69
N ARG A 374 -9.09 22.04 -6.66
CA ARG A 374 -9.86 22.64 -5.59
C ARG A 374 -10.32 21.57 -4.62
N MET A 375 -10.43 21.93 -3.35
CA MET A 375 -11.10 21.08 -2.37
C MET A 375 -12.55 20.83 -2.81
N ASP A 376 -12.95 19.57 -2.90
CA ASP A 376 -14.30 19.17 -3.30
C ASP A 376 -15.34 19.41 -2.19
N ASN A 377 -14.89 19.51 -0.93
CA ASN A 377 -15.71 19.75 0.25
C ASN A 377 -15.04 20.73 1.24
N PRO A 378 -14.89 22.02 0.89
CA PRO A 378 -14.17 22.99 1.72
C PRO A 378 -14.86 23.31 3.05
N SER A 379 -16.18 23.10 3.13
CA SER A 379 -16.95 23.24 4.37
C SER A 379 -16.77 22.06 5.33
N MET A 380 -16.11 20.98 4.88
CA MET A 380 -16.04 19.70 5.58
C MET A 380 -17.44 19.20 5.94
N ASP A 381 -18.47 19.41 5.14
CA ASP A 381 -19.79 18.88 5.49
C ASP A 381 -19.82 17.36 5.35
N TRP A 382 -20.66 16.68 6.14
CA TRP A 382 -20.88 15.25 5.94
C TRP A 382 -21.46 15.01 4.55
N HIS A 383 -20.89 14.07 3.81
CA HIS A 383 -21.39 13.64 2.51
C HIS A 383 -21.32 12.13 2.35
N PHE A 384 -22.18 11.61 1.49
CA PHE A 384 -22.21 10.21 1.12
C PHE A 384 -21.19 9.95 0.01
N ARG A 385 -20.39 8.90 0.18
CA ARG A 385 -19.38 8.46 -0.78
C ARG A 385 -19.60 6.98 -1.12
N ALA A 386 -19.71 6.71 -2.42
CA ALA A 386 -19.75 5.36 -2.97
C ALA A 386 -18.52 5.13 -3.87
N ARG A 387 -17.77 4.06 -3.61
CA ARG A 387 -16.64 3.61 -4.42
C ARG A 387 -16.98 2.24 -5.00
N LEU A 388 -17.32 2.20 -6.29
CA LEU A 388 -17.68 0.96 -6.98
C LEU A 388 -16.42 0.31 -7.57
N ASN A 389 -16.42 -1.02 -7.61
CA ASN A 389 -15.30 -1.80 -8.14
C ASN A 389 -13.97 -1.55 -7.41
N VAL A 390 -14.00 -1.64 -6.08
CA VAL A 390 -12.81 -1.54 -5.21
C VAL A 390 -12.23 -2.90 -4.84
N ASP A 391 -10.90 -3.00 -4.83
CA ASP A 391 -10.20 -4.14 -4.22
C ASP A 391 -9.88 -3.80 -2.75
N PRO A 392 -10.54 -4.45 -1.77
CA PRO A 392 -10.29 -4.18 -0.36
C PRO A 392 -8.89 -4.58 0.09
N GLU A 393 -8.21 -5.49 -0.63
CA GLU A 393 -6.85 -5.93 -0.29
C GLU A 393 -5.78 -4.85 -0.55
N LEU A 394 -6.11 -3.84 -1.36
CA LEU A 394 -5.20 -2.71 -1.64
C LEU A 394 -5.19 -1.65 -0.53
N SER A 395 -6.17 -1.64 0.38
CA SER A 395 -6.24 -0.63 1.44
C SER A 395 -5.37 -1.01 2.63
N GLN A 396 -4.25 -0.31 2.82
CA GLN A 396 -3.37 -0.51 3.99
C GLN A 396 -4.02 -0.10 5.32
N LYS A 397 -5.08 0.71 5.29
CA LYS A 397 -5.82 1.14 6.49
C LYS A 397 -6.93 0.18 6.89
N LEU A 398 -7.29 -0.80 6.06
CA LEU A 398 -8.38 -1.74 6.36
C LEU A 398 -7.93 -2.69 7.46
N LEU A 399 -8.56 -2.55 8.64
CA LEU A 399 -8.33 -3.48 9.74
C LEU A 399 -9.05 -4.79 9.43
N GLY A 400 -10.34 -4.77 9.17
CA GLY A 400 -11.09 -6.01 8.93
C GLY A 400 -12.53 -5.82 8.47
N GLN A 401 -13.18 -6.95 8.22
CA GLN A 401 -14.52 -7.06 7.66
C GLN A 401 -15.39 -7.99 8.53
N LEU A 402 -16.52 -7.47 9.00
CA LEU A 402 -17.55 -8.26 9.68
C LEU A 402 -18.69 -8.54 8.70
N VAL A 403 -18.86 -9.78 8.29
CA VAL A 403 -19.99 -10.21 7.47
C VAL A 403 -21.24 -10.21 8.33
N VAL A 404 -22.29 -9.53 7.85
CA VAL A 404 -23.53 -9.25 8.60
C VAL A 404 -24.79 -9.58 7.81
N GLY A 405 -24.66 -10.06 6.57
CA GLY A 405 -25.81 -10.34 5.72
C GLY A 405 -25.45 -10.79 4.31
N GLU A 406 -26.49 -11.06 3.53
CA GLU A 406 -26.40 -11.40 2.12
C GLU A 406 -27.46 -10.64 1.31
N ILE A 407 -27.05 -10.13 0.15
CA ILE A 407 -27.94 -9.49 -0.81
C ILE A 407 -28.34 -10.50 -1.89
N PRO A 408 -29.64 -10.59 -2.25
CA PRO A 408 -30.12 -11.43 -3.32
C PRO A 408 -29.48 -11.13 -4.68
N GLU A 409 -29.50 -12.12 -5.56
CA GLU A 409 -29.10 -11.92 -6.95
C GLU A 409 -29.98 -10.90 -7.67
N GLY A 410 -29.39 -10.20 -8.65
CA GLY A 410 -30.07 -9.23 -9.48
C GLY A 410 -30.01 -7.80 -8.95
N VAL A 411 -29.60 -7.58 -7.69
CA VAL A 411 -29.39 -6.24 -7.15
C VAL A 411 -28.16 -5.61 -7.79
N THR A 412 -28.37 -4.49 -8.47
CA THR A 412 -27.33 -3.77 -9.22
C THR A 412 -26.52 -2.83 -8.32
N PRO A 413 -25.25 -2.50 -8.66
CA PRO A 413 -24.48 -1.48 -7.95
C PRO A 413 -25.19 -0.12 -7.87
N GLU A 414 -25.97 0.24 -8.89
CA GLU A 414 -26.77 1.46 -8.94
C GLU A 414 -27.91 1.43 -7.91
N GLU A 415 -28.61 0.31 -7.76
CA GLU A 415 -29.63 0.12 -6.73
C GLU A 415 -29.03 0.18 -5.32
N LEU A 416 -27.84 -0.42 -5.12
CA LEU A 416 -27.12 -0.32 -3.85
C LEU A 416 -26.74 1.13 -3.53
N LYS A 417 -26.27 1.88 -4.53
CA LYS A 417 -25.95 3.29 -4.36
C LYS A 417 -27.18 4.09 -3.95
N ILE A 418 -28.31 3.95 -4.66
CA ILE A 418 -29.57 4.64 -4.34
C ILE A 418 -30.03 4.27 -2.93
N PHE A 419 -29.91 2.99 -2.57
CA PHE A 419 -30.28 2.50 -1.24
C PHE A 419 -29.44 3.15 -0.13
N PHE A 420 -28.11 3.15 -0.24
CA PHE A 420 -27.24 3.73 0.79
C PHE A 420 -27.26 5.27 0.79
N GLU A 421 -27.52 5.91 -0.35
CA GLU A 421 -27.68 7.37 -0.46
C GLU A 421 -28.93 7.87 0.27
N ALA A 422 -29.96 7.02 0.42
CA ALA A 422 -31.16 7.34 1.19
C ALA A 422 -30.95 7.29 2.72
N VAL A 423 -29.82 6.75 3.20
CA VAL A 423 -29.50 6.71 4.63
C VAL A 423 -29.15 8.12 5.12
N PRO A 424 -29.83 8.65 6.16
CA PRO A 424 -29.59 10.01 6.64
C PRO A 424 -28.13 10.27 7.00
N LEU A 425 -27.56 11.35 6.45
CA LEU A 425 -26.21 11.79 6.77
C LEU A 425 -26.09 12.29 8.21
N PRO A 426 -24.91 12.16 8.84
CA PRO A 426 -24.68 12.67 10.18
C PRO A 426 -24.88 14.19 10.27
N VAL A 427 -25.49 14.63 11.37
CA VAL A 427 -25.70 16.05 11.66
C VAL A 427 -24.57 16.58 12.56
N ARG A 428 -24.01 17.75 12.23
CA ARG A 428 -22.97 18.41 13.04
C ARG A 428 -23.55 19.01 14.32
N ASN A 429 -22.72 19.15 15.36
CA ASN A 429 -23.04 19.86 16.60
C ASN A 429 -24.28 19.32 17.35
N THR A 430 -24.52 18.01 17.26
CA THR A 430 -25.54 17.32 18.05
C THR A 430 -24.93 16.75 19.32
N ASP A 431 -25.76 16.50 20.33
CA ASP A 431 -25.40 15.70 21.50
C ASP A 431 -26.36 14.50 21.60
N PRO A 432 -25.87 13.25 21.41
CA PRO A 432 -24.49 12.87 21.12
C PRO A 432 -24.03 13.28 19.72
N GLN A 433 -22.74 13.57 19.57
CA GLN A 433 -22.14 13.94 18.30
C GLN A 433 -22.23 12.78 17.29
N GLN A 434 -22.84 13.02 16.13
CA GLN A 434 -22.97 12.03 15.07
C GLN A 434 -21.72 11.98 14.16
N GLY A 435 -21.53 10.87 13.46
CA GLY A 435 -20.48 10.72 12.44
C GLY A 435 -20.59 9.41 11.64
N CYS A 436 -19.48 8.95 11.04
CA CYS A 436 -19.46 7.73 10.20
C CYS A 436 -19.97 6.47 10.92
N VAL A 437 -19.76 6.37 12.24
CA VAL A 437 -20.32 5.30 13.08
C VAL A 437 -21.85 5.35 13.07
N THR A 438 -22.44 6.52 13.33
CA THR A 438 -23.90 6.73 13.33
C THR A 438 -24.50 6.37 11.97
N TRP A 439 -23.88 6.84 10.89
CA TRP A 439 -24.33 6.52 9.54
C TRP A 439 -24.26 5.02 9.25
N SER A 440 -23.14 4.36 9.62
CA SER A 440 -22.96 2.93 9.38
C SER A 440 -23.99 2.08 10.14
N VAL A 441 -24.30 2.44 11.39
CA VAL A 441 -25.35 1.77 12.17
C VAL A 441 -26.74 1.97 11.55
N ASN A 442 -27.04 3.19 11.07
CA ASN A 442 -28.30 3.46 10.37
C ASN A 442 -28.38 2.69 9.03
N ALA A 443 -27.27 2.56 8.32
CA ALA A 443 -27.20 1.76 7.09
C ALA A 443 -27.46 0.27 7.36
N LEU A 444 -26.88 -0.27 8.43
CA LEU A 444 -27.15 -1.65 8.86
C LEU A 444 -28.61 -1.85 9.28
N ARG A 445 -29.23 -0.89 9.98
CA ARG A 445 -30.66 -0.91 10.29
C ARG A 445 -31.52 -0.95 9.03
N ALA A 446 -31.24 -0.08 8.05
CA ALA A 446 -31.95 -0.08 6.78
C ALA A 446 -31.77 -1.41 6.03
N LEU A 447 -30.60 -2.04 6.12
CA LEU A 447 -30.33 -3.36 5.55
C LEU A 447 -31.15 -4.45 6.25
N GLN A 448 -31.30 -4.40 7.58
CA GLN A 448 -32.16 -5.32 8.34
C GLN A 448 -33.63 -5.17 7.94
N GLU A 449 -34.14 -3.93 7.86
CA GLU A 449 -35.51 -3.63 7.44
C GLU A 449 -35.81 -4.14 6.02
N ARG A 450 -34.80 -4.12 5.13
CA ARG A 450 -34.90 -4.64 3.76
C ARG A 450 -34.67 -6.15 3.66
N GLY A 451 -34.24 -6.81 4.73
CA GLY A 451 -33.92 -8.24 4.78
C GLY A 451 -32.58 -8.61 4.12
N TRP A 452 -31.65 -7.65 3.99
CA TRP A 452 -30.31 -7.86 3.42
C TRP A 452 -29.21 -8.00 4.49
N ALA A 453 -29.49 -7.59 5.72
CA ALA A 453 -28.69 -7.92 6.91
C ALA A 453 -29.47 -8.88 7.82
N TRP A 454 -28.75 -9.73 8.55
CA TRP A 454 -29.37 -10.61 9.52
C TRP A 454 -29.93 -9.83 10.71
N ASP A 455 -30.88 -10.43 11.40
CA ASP A 455 -31.46 -9.85 12.60
C ASP A 455 -30.50 -10.03 13.80
N PHE A 456 -30.01 -8.91 14.32
CA PHE A 456 -29.14 -8.83 15.48
C PHE A 456 -29.23 -7.45 16.11
N ASP A 457 -28.96 -7.36 17.41
CA ASP A 457 -28.96 -6.10 18.14
C ASP A 457 -27.80 -5.21 17.66
N LEU A 458 -28.14 -4.04 17.12
CA LEU A 458 -27.19 -3.09 16.55
C LEU A 458 -26.35 -2.37 17.60
N ASP A 459 -26.88 -2.16 18.82
CA ASP A 459 -26.13 -1.52 19.90
C ASP A 459 -25.09 -2.48 20.46
N VAL A 460 -25.45 -3.76 20.64
CA VAL A 460 -24.50 -4.82 21.02
C VAL A 460 -23.45 -5.02 19.92
N PHE A 461 -23.89 -5.11 18.65
CA PHE A 461 -22.98 -5.26 17.52
C PHE A 461 -21.99 -4.10 17.42
N ARG A 462 -22.41 -2.86 17.75
CA ARG A 462 -21.52 -1.70 17.72
C ARG A 462 -20.35 -1.87 18.70
N ASP A 463 -20.59 -2.45 19.87
CA ASP A 463 -19.55 -2.70 20.86
C ASP A 463 -18.67 -3.90 20.46
N ASP A 464 -19.27 -4.95 19.91
CA ASP A 464 -18.54 -6.11 19.36
C ASP A 464 -17.63 -5.70 18.19
N ALA A 465 -18.10 -4.79 17.32
CA ALA A 465 -17.32 -4.26 16.21
C ALA A 465 -16.13 -3.40 16.68
N LEU A 466 -16.30 -2.65 17.77
CA LEU A 466 -15.19 -1.93 18.39
C LEU A 466 -14.15 -2.90 18.97
N ALA A 467 -14.58 -3.94 19.69
CA ALA A 467 -13.68 -4.96 20.25
C ALA A 467 -12.92 -5.71 19.13
N TYR A 468 -13.61 -6.05 18.05
CA TYR A 468 -12.98 -6.61 16.85
C TYR A 468 -11.96 -5.64 16.24
N ALA A 469 -12.28 -4.36 16.09
CA ALA A 469 -11.35 -3.36 15.59
C ALA A 469 -10.10 -3.26 16.46
N ASP A 470 -10.26 -3.23 17.79
CA ASP A 470 -9.15 -3.17 18.73
C ASP A 470 -8.25 -4.40 18.67
N ASP A 471 -8.83 -5.59 18.52
CA ASP A 471 -8.03 -6.80 18.36
C ASP A 471 -7.24 -6.77 17.04
N ARG A 472 -7.90 -6.40 15.94
CA ARG A 472 -7.27 -6.29 14.62
C ARG A 472 -6.23 -5.17 14.52
N ASN A 473 -6.31 -4.19 15.41
CA ASN A 473 -5.33 -3.11 15.51
C ASN A 473 -4.04 -3.52 16.26
N LYS A 474 -3.96 -4.75 16.81
CA LYS A 474 -2.74 -5.29 17.46
C LYS A 474 -1.71 -5.87 16.48
N ASN A 475 -1.83 -5.56 15.17
CA ASN A 475 -0.96 -6.06 14.11
C ASN A 475 -0.74 -7.58 14.19
N ASP A 476 0.51 -8.03 14.38
CA ASP A 476 0.90 -9.45 14.43
C ASP A 476 0.36 -10.21 15.65
N HIS A 477 -0.20 -9.50 16.63
CA HIS A 477 -0.84 -10.09 17.81
C HIS A 477 -2.37 -10.16 17.71
N ALA A 478 -2.94 -9.82 16.55
CA ALA A 478 -4.38 -9.96 16.32
C ALA A 478 -4.78 -11.44 16.29
N THR A 479 -5.80 -11.78 17.06
CA THR A 479 -6.38 -13.13 17.13
C THR A 479 -7.57 -13.29 16.18
N GLU A 480 -8.25 -12.19 15.87
CA GLU A 480 -9.41 -12.16 14.99
C GLU A 480 -9.01 -12.22 13.50
N PRO A 481 -9.79 -12.88 12.63
CA PRO A 481 -9.47 -12.98 11.21
C PRO A 481 -9.79 -11.70 10.42
N LYS A 482 -9.21 -11.56 9.21
CA LYS A 482 -9.48 -10.45 8.26
C LYS A 482 -10.94 -10.32 7.82
N LEU A 483 -11.62 -11.44 7.73
CA LEU A 483 -13.03 -11.56 7.39
C LEU A 483 -13.66 -12.47 8.44
N LYS A 484 -14.66 -11.98 9.17
CA LYS A 484 -15.33 -12.70 10.26
C LYS A 484 -16.84 -12.67 10.06
N TYR A 485 -17.51 -13.81 10.23
CA TYR A 485 -18.98 -13.91 10.15
C TYR A 485 -19.59 -13.66 11.53
N TYR A 486 -20.36 -12.58 11.68
CA TYR A 486 -20.82 -12.14 13.00
C TYR A 486 -21.75 -13.14 13.72
N LEU A 487 -22.63 -13.83 12.99
CA LEU A 487 -23.62 -14.77 13.56
C LEU A 487 -23.27 -16.26 13.41
N GLU A 488 -22.11 -16.61 12.87
CA GLU A 488 -21.61 -17.99 12.94
C GLU A 488 -20.90 -18.26 14.28
N ASP A 489 -20.11 -17.31 14.80
CA ASP A 489 -19.41 -17.49 16.07
C ASP A 489 -20.32 -17.52 17.31
N LYS A 490 -21.46 -16.81 17.30
CA LYS A 490 -22.40 -16.84 18.44
C LYS A 490 -23.19 -18.16 18.55
N ARG A 491 -23.23 -18.96 17.47
CA ARG A 491 -23.80 -20.33 17.52
C ARG A 491 -22.81 -21.35 18.09
N CYS A 492 -21.51 -21.11 17.96
CA CYS A 492 -20.48 -21.99 18.55
C CYS A 492 -20.25 -21.72 20.04
N GLN A 493 -20.55 -20.54 20.57
CA GLN A 493 -20.39 -20.22 21.99
C GLN A 493 -21.57 -20.65 22.88
N SER A 494 -22.71 -21.05 22.29
CA SER A 494 -23.89 -21.50 23.04
C SER A 494 -23.91 -23.02 23.33
N ASP A 495 -23.01 -23.80 22.72
CA ASP A 495 -23.03 -25.27 22.82
C ASP A 495 -22.09 -25.85 23.89
N ASP A 496 -21.26 -25.03 24.56
CA ASP A 496 -20.38 -25.47 25.67
C ASP A 496 -21.07 -25.38 27.06
N GLY A 497 -22.40 -25.32 27.09
CA GLY A 497 -23.22 -25.20 28.29
C GLY A 497 -24.16 -26.37 28.52
N VAL A 498 -23.68 -27.61 28.34
CA VAL A 498 -24.39 -28.80 28.82
C VAL A 498 -23.45 -29.62 29.69
N ASP A 499 -23.58 -29.49 31.02
CA ASP A 499 -23.70 -30.69 31.84
C ASP A 499 -24.34 -30.43 33.22
N GLU A 500 -25.17 -31.41 33.59
CA GLU A 500 -25.63 -31.82 34.92
C GLU A 500 -26.56 -30.90 35.75
N ALA A 501 -27.88 -31.16 35.66
CA ALA A 501 -28.69 -31.64 36.79
C ALA A 501 -30.13 -32.05 36.37
N ASP A 502 -30.57 -33.19 36.92
CA ASP A 502 -31.95 -33.71 37.01
C ASP A 502 -32.62 -34.35 35.78
N LYS A 503 -32.30 -35.64 35.53
CA LYS A 503 -33.14 -36.79 35.93
C LYS A 503 -32.56 -38.14 35.55
#